data_AF-A2T8T6-F1
#
_entry.id   AF-A2T8T6-F1
#
_cell.length_a   1.000
_cell.length_b   1.000
_cell.length_c   1.000
_cell.angle_alpha   90.00
_cell.angle_beta   90.00
_cell.angle_gamma   90.00
#
_symmetry.space_group_name_H-M   'P 1'
#
loop_
_entity.id
_entity.type
_entity.pdbx_description
1 polymer ?
#
loop_
_entity_poly.entity_id
_entity_poly.type
_entity_poly.pdbx_seq_one_letter_code
_entity_poly.pdbx_strand_id
1 'polypeptide(L)'
;DRFGIVEGLMTTVHSITATQKTVDGPSMKDWRGGRAASFNIIPSSTGAAKAVGKVLPALNGKLTGMSFRVPTVDVSVVDLTVRLEKAATYDEIKKAIKEESEGKLKGILGYTEDDVVSTDFVGDNRSSIFDAKAGIA
;
A
#
# COMPACT_ATOMS: atom_id res chain seq x y z
N ASP A 1 6.06 15.53 -4.65
CA ASP A 1 6.74 16.58 -5.46
C ASP A 1 5.84 17.27 -6.48
N ARG A 2 5.28 16.57 -7.47
CA ARG A 2 4.50 17.22 -8.56
C ARG A 2 3.24 17.96 -8.08
N PHE A 3 2.37 17.27 -7.34
CA PHE A 3 1.04 17.78 -6.97
C PHE A 3 0.92 18.27 -5.53
N GLY A 4 1.89 17.93 -4.68
CA GLY A 4 1.79 18.14 -3.23
C GLY A 4 0.74 17.24 -2.57
N ILE A 5 0.94 16.91 -1.30
CA ILE A 5 -0.04 16.19 -0.47
C ILE A 5 -0.37 17.08 0.71
N VAL A 6 -1.65 17.37 0.89
CA VAL A 6 -2.14 18.11 2.07
C VAL A 6 -2.34 17.12 3.22
N GLU A 7 -3.05 16.03 2.96
CA GLU A 7 -3.29 14.94 3.90
C GLU A 7 -3.57 13.64 3.14
N GLY A 8 -3.37 12.51 3.80
CA GLY A 8 -3.69 11.21 3.22
C GLY A 8 -3.84 10.11 4.25
N LEU A 9 -4.66 9.13 3.88
CA LEU A 9 -4.90 7.91 4.64
C LEU A 9 -4.52 6.72 3.78
N MET A 10 -3.71 5.85 4.35
CA MET A 10 -3.29 4.62 3.69
C MET A 10 -3.93 3.40 4.37
N THR A 11 -4.46 2.50 3.58
CA THR A 11 -4.78 1.14 3.98
C THR A 11 -3.86 0.20 3.22
N THR A 12 -3.24 -0.76 3.90
CA THR A 12 -2.62 -1.89 3.20
C THR A 12 -3.49 -3.12 3.36
N VAL A 13 -3.95 -3.67 2.23
CA VAL A 13 -4.55 -5.00 2.18
C VAL A 13 -3.40 -5.97 2.00
N HIS A 14 -3.06 -6.64 3.09
CA HIS A 14 -1.76 -7.27 3.25
C HIS A 14 -1.92 -8.77 3.46
N SER A 15 -1.09 -9.57 2.80
CA SER A 15 -1.04 -11.01 3.01
C SER A 15 -0.72 -11.37 4.46
N ILE A 16 -1.13 -12.57 4.87
CA ILE A 16 -0.72 -13.11 6.16
C ILE A 16 0.79 -13.34 6.17
N THR A 17 1.39 -13.29 7.35
CA THR A 17 2.84 -13.48 7.54
C THR A 17 3.08 -14.50 8.65
N ALA A 18 4.34 -14.89 8.86
CA ALA A 18 4.72 -15.88 9.87
C ALA A 18 4.34 -15.52 11.32
N THR A 19 3.98 -14.27 11.61
CA THR A 19 3.54 -13.87 12.96
C THR A 19 2.10 -14.27 13.27
N GLN A 20 1.25 -14.42 12.24
CA GLN A 20 -0.14 -14.82 12.39
C GLN A 20 -0.29 -16.33 12.67
N LYS A 21 -1.49 -16.76 13.07
CA LYS A 21 -1.77 -18.14 13.52
C LYS A 21 -2.62 -18.91 12.52
N THR A 22 -2.35 -20.20 12.38
CA THR A 22 -3.14 -21.12 11.55
C THR A 22 -4.56 -21.32 12.09
N VAL A 23 -4.68 -21.40 13.42
CA VAL A 23 -5.94 -21.46 14.18
C VAL A 23 -5.94 -20.38 15.25
N ASP A 24 -7.09 -20.11 15.87
CA ASP A 24 -7.19 -19.15 16.96
C ASP A 24 -6.22 -19.51 18.10
N GLY A 25 -5.40 -18.55 18.51
CA GLY A 25 -4.39 -18.74 19.54
C GLY A 25 -3.89 -17.43 20.18
N PRO A 26 -3.06 -17.52 21.22
CA PRO A 26 -2.61 -16.36 21.96
C PRO A 26 -1.76 -15.39 21.11
N SER A 27 -2.07 -14.10 21.19
CA SER A 27 -1.26 -13.01 20.66
C SER A 27 -1.31 -11.81 21.61
N MET A 28 -0.32 -11.73 22.49
CA MET A 28 -0.36 -10.83 23.66
C MET A 28 -0.31 -9.34 23.31
N LYS A 29 0.28 -8.98 22.17
CA LYS A 29 0.45 -7.59 21.73
C LYS A 29 -0.55 -7.16 20.66
N ASP A 30 -1.21 -8.12 20.00
CA ASP A 30 -2.22 -7.89 18.97
C ASP A 30 -3.26 -9.01 19.04
N TRP A 31 -4.32 -8.78 19.81
CA TRP A 31 -5.35 -9.80 20.04
C TRP A 31 -6.03 -10.25 18.74
N ARG A 32 -6.18 -9.34 17.77
CA ARG A 32 -6.80 -9.66 16.47
C ARG A 32 -5.87 -10.54 15.64
N GLY A 33 -4.57 -10.28 15.69
CA GLY A 33 -3.54 -11.11 15.03
C GLY A 33 -3.45 -12.55 15.53
N GLY A 34 -4.06 -12.89 16.66
CA GLY A 34 -4.16 -14.24 17.18
C GLY A 34 -5.25 -15.11 16.53
N ARG A 35 -6.14 -14.52 15.73
CA ARG A 35 -7.23 -15.25 15.07
C ARG A 35 -6.72 -16.03 13.84
N ALA A 36 -7.43 -17.09 13.48
CA ALA A 36 -7.10 -17.96 12.34
C ALA A 36 -6.99 -17.17 11.03
N ALA A 37 -5.76 -17.02 10.53
CA ALA A 37 -5.43 -16.00 9.54
C ALA A 37 -6.00 -16.28 8.15
N SER A 38 -6.08 -17.55 7.76
CA SER A 38 -6.60 -17.98 6.46
C SER A 38 -8.14 -17.93 6.36
N PHE A 39 -8.83 -17.54 7.44
CA PHE A 39 -10.30 -17.50 7.50
C PHE A 39 -10.86 -16.11 7.84
N ASN A 40 -10.00 -15.13 8.11
CA ASN A 40 -10.42 -13.83 8.61
C ASN A 40 -9.80 -12.69 7.81
N ILE A 41 -10.54 -11.59 7.71
CA ILE A 41 -9.98 -10.27 7.43
C ILE A 41 -9.65 -9.64 8.78
N ILE A 42 -8.37 -9.43 9.07
CA ILE A 42 -7.89 -9.04 10.40
C ILE A 42 -7.37 -7.60 10.33
N PRO A 43 -8.11 -6.61 10.87
CA PRO A 43 -7.62 -5.24 10.90
C PRO A 43 -6.49 -5.11 11.93
N SER A 44 -5.40 -4.43 11.57
CA SER A 44 -4.24 -4.19 12.43
C SER A 44 -3.71 -2.77 12.22
N SER A 45 -3.24 -2.13 13.30
CA SER A 45 -2.59 -0.82 13.20
C SER A 45 -1.19 -0.97 12.61
N THR A 46 -0.71 0.05 11.91
CA THR A 46 0.64 0.05 11.34
C THR A 46 1.33 1.40 11.51
N GLY A 47 2.65 1.34 11.72
CA GLY A 47 3.52 2.52 11.71
C GLY A 47 4.00 2.92 10.32
N ALA A 48 3.71 2.13 9.28
CA ALA A 48 4.29 2.31 7.94
C ALA A 48 4.00 3.69 7.34
N ALA A 49 2.74 4.14 7.38
CA ALA A 49 2.35 5.46 6.89
C ALA A 49 3.08 6.60 7.63
N LYS A 50 3.18 6.48 8.96
CA LYS A 50 3.91 7.45 9.79
C LYS A 50 5.42 7.42 9.51
N ALA A 51 5.97 6.27 9.14
CA ALA A 51 7.37 6.13 8.77
C ALA A 51 7.70 6.84 7.44
N VAL A 52 6.75 6.97 6.51
CA VAL A 52 6.92 7.81 5.31
C VAL A 52 7.27 9.24 5.69
N GLY A 53 6.61 9.81 6.71
CA GLY A 53 6.92 11.14 7.22
C GLY A 53 8.33 11.30 7.82
N LYS A 54 8.97 10.19 8.22
CA LYS A 54 10.36 10.20 8.71
C LYS A 54 11.38 10.22 7.57
N VAL A 55 11.08 9.53 6.47
CA VAL A 55 11.95 9.46 5.29
C VAL A 55 11.73 10.66 4.37
N LEU A 56 10.51 11.17 4.31
CA LEU A 56 10.09 12.34 3.56
C LEU A 56 9.54 13.39 4.53
N PRO A 57 10.40 14.25 5.11
CA PRO A 57 10.00 15.22 6.14
C PRO A 57 8.83 16.14 5.74
N ALA A 58 8.69 16.46 4.45
CA ALA A 58 7.58 17.26 3.92
C ALA A 58 6.19 16.60 4.09
N LEU A 59 6.16 15.30 4.37
CA LEU A 59 4.94 14.50 4.62
C LEU A 59 4.76 14.17 6.11
N ASN A 60 5.64 14.66 6.99
CA ASN A 60 5.54 14.39 8.42
C ASN A 60 4.23 14.94 9.00
N GLY A 61 3.47 14.09 9.70
CA GLY A 61 2.16 14.42 10.23
C GLY A 61 1.01 14.46 9.22
N LYS A 62 1.28 14.33 7.91
CA LYS A 62 0.25 14.37 6.86
C LYS A 62 -0.30 13.01 6.47
N LEU A 63 0.45 11.94 6.75
CA LEU A 63 0.09 10.56 6.40
C LEU A 63 -0.06 9.70 7.65
N THR A 64 -1.15 8.96 7.73
CA THR A 64 -1.34 7.87 8.68
C THR A 64 -2.07 6.72 7.99
N GLY A 65 -2.22 5.58 8.66
CA GLY A 65 -2.85 4.44 8.02
C GLY A 65 -3.08 3.24 8.92
N MET A 66 -3.69 2.24 8.33
CA MET A 66 -3.96 0.94 8.94
C MET A 66 -3.73 -0.19 7.94
N SER A 67 -3.95 -1.42 8.37
CA SER A 67 -3.84 -2.60 7.52
C SER A 67 -4.98 -3.56 7.75
N PHE A 68 -5.33 -4.31 6.72
CA PHE A 68 -6.14 -5.51 6.83
C PHE A 68 -5.28 -6.70 6.41
N ARG A 69 -5.07 -7.66 7.30
CA ARG A 69 -4.50 -8.94 6.91
C ARG A 69 -5.58 -9.79 6.27
N VAL A 70 -5.35 -10.27 5.06
CA VAL A 70 -6.33 -11.05 4.28
C VAL A 70 -5.80 -12.45 3.95
N PRO A 71 -6.66 -13.44 3.65
CA PRO A 71 -6.29 -14.83 3.36
C PRO A 71 -5.51 -15.08 2.05
N THR A 72 -4.38 -14.40 1.86
CA THR A 72 -3.42 -14.61 0.78
C THR A 72 -2.04 -14.85 1.38
N VAL A 73 -1.23 -15.71 0.75
CA VAL A 73 0.05 -16.19 1.31
C VAL A 73 1.22 -15.27 0.98
N ASP A 74 1.10 -14.47 -0.07
CA ASP A 74 2.10 -13.50 -0.51
C ASP A 74 1.43 -12.41 -1.37
N VAL A 75 2.16 -11.32 -1.61
CA VAL A 75 1.73 -10.07 -2.28
C VAL A 75 0.75 -9.28 -1.44
N SER A 76 0.87 -7.96 -1.49
CA SER A 76 0.02 -7.01 -0.76
C SER A 76 -0.22 -5.79 -1.63
N VAL A 77 -1.28 -5.04 -1.35
CA VAL A 77 -1.60 -3.81 -2.06
C VAL A 77 -1.69 -2.64 -1.09
N VAL A 78 -1.23 -1.49 -1.57
CA VAL A 78 -1.40 -0.20 -0.90
C VAL A 78 -2.58 0.50 -1.54
N ASP A 79 -3.57 0.81 -0.72
CA ASP A 79 -4.66 1.73 -1.04
C ASP A 79 -4.35 3.07 -0.36
N LEU A 80 -4.15 4.11 -1.16
CA LEU A 80 -3.76 5.43 -0.70
C LEU A 80 -4.79 6.46 -1.17
N THR A 81 -5.57 6.97 -0.23
CA THR A 81 -6.45 8.11 -0.46
C THR A 81 -5.71 9.39 -0.02
N VAL A 82 -5.55 10.35 -0.94
CA VAL A 82 -4.84 11.60 -0.67
C VAL A 82 -5.61 12.80 -1.20
N ARG A 83 -5.51 13.92 -0.47
CA ARG A 83 -5.93 15.22 -0.98
C ARG A 83 -4.70 15.98 -1.48
N LEU A 84 -4.72 16.31 -2.76
CA LEU A 84 -3.63 17.02 -3.41
C LEU A 84 -3.68 18.51 -3.09
N GLU A 85 -2.51 19.16 -3.11
CA GLU A 85 -2.41 20.62 -2.96
C GLU A 85 -2.73 21.33 -4.27
N LYS A 86 -2.22 20.78 -5.38
CA LYS A 86 -2.53 21.19 -6.75
C LYS A 86 -3.55 20.25 -7.34
N ALA A 87 -4.62 20.80 -7.90
CA ALA A 87 -5.60 20.02 -8.64
C ALA A 87 -4.92 19.27 -9.80
N ALA A 88 -5.33 18.04 -10.02
CA ALA A 88 -4.87 17.20 -11.10
C ALA A 88 -6.01 16.24 -11.51
N THR A 89 -6.09 15.98 -12.80
CA THR A 89 -6.91 14.90 -13.36
C THR A 89 -6.24 13.55 -13.11
N TYR A 90 -7.01 12.46 -13.17
CA TYR A 90 -6.45 11.12 -13.02
C TYR A 90 -5.42 10.78 -14.10
N ASP A 91 -5.62 11.26 -15.34
CA ASP A 91 -4.66 11.07 -16.43
C ASP A 91 -3.33 11.80 -16.18
N GLU A 92 -3.35 12.99 -15.57
CA GLU A 92 -2.13 13.69 -15.16
C GLU A 92 -1.37 12.93 -14.06
N ILE A 93 -2.09 12.31 -13.12
CA ILE A 93 -1.50 11.46 -12.08
C ILE A 93 -0.87 10.23 -12.71
N LYS A 94 -1.59 9.49 -13.56
CA LYS A 94 -1.08 8.32 -14.28
C LYS A 94 0.19 8.65 -15.07
N LYS A 95 0.15 9.72 -15.86
CA LYS A 95 1.29 10.18 -16.66
C LYS A 95 2.50 10.49 -15.77
N ALA A 96 2.27 11.20 -14.66
CA ALA A 96 3.33 11.52 -13.71
C ALA A 96 3.99 10.27 -13.10
N ILE A 97 3.20 9.28 -12.70
CA ILE A 97 3.71 8.04 -12.12
C ILE A 97 4.47 7.22 -13.18
N LYS A 98 3.93 7.11 -14.39
CA LYS A 98 4.59 6.42 -15.50
C LYS A 98 5.95 7.02 -15.82
N GLU A 99 6.02 8.35 -15.94
CA GLU A 99 7.28 9.07 -16.18
C GLU A 99 8.34 8.80 -15.10
N GLU A 100 7.97 8.78 -13.82
CA GLU A 100 8.93 8.48 -12.74
C GLU A 100 9.33 7.00 -12.73
N SER A 101 8.41 6.09 -13.07
CA SER A 101 8.67 4.64 -13.16
C SER A 101 9.64 4.27 -14.28
N GLU A 102 9.62 5.01 -15.39
CA GLU A 102 10.51 4.82 -16.54
C GLU A 102 11.81 5.62 -16.39
N GLY A 103 11.81 6.63 -15.51
CA GLY A 103 12.92 7.55 -15.25
C GLY A 103 13.66 7.25 -13.94
N LYS A 104 13.53 8.16 -12.97
CA LYS A 104 14.37 8.18 -11.74
C LYS A 104 14.14 6.98 -10.83
N LEU A 105 12.94 6.40 -10.86
CA LEU A 105 12.55 5.27 -10.01
C LEU A 105 12.53 3.95 -10.78
N LYS A 106 13.17 3.88 -11.96
CA LYS A 106 13.26 2.66 -12.74
C LYS A 106 13.86 1.52 -11.93
N GLY A 107 13.16 0.38 -11.90
CA GLY A 107 13.51 -0.79 -11.11
C GLY A 107 13.05 -0.74 -9.64
N ILE A 108 12.53 0.40 -9.17
CA ILE A 108 11.96 0.56 -7.83
C ILE A 108 10.43 0.71 -7.93
N LEU A 109 9.96 1.58 -8.84
CA LEU A 109 8.56 1.83 -9.13
C LEU A 109 8.21 1.24 -10.51
N GLY A 110 7.16 0.42 -10.55
CA GLY A 110 6.51 -0.05 -11.77
C GLY A 110 5.20 0.69 -12.05
N TYR A 111 4.71 0.53 -13.27
CA TYR A 111 3.41 1.05 -13.73
C TYR A 111 2.76 -0.01 -14.60
N THR A 112 1.47 -0.25 -14.44
CA THR A 112 0.69 -1.19 -15.26
C THR A 112 -0.71 -0.65 -15.58
N GLU A 113 -1.19 -0.98 -16.77
CA GLU A 113 -2.58 -0.77 -17.24
C GLU A 113 -3.26 -2.11 -17.55
N ASP A 114 -2.60 -3.24 -17.26
CA ASP A 114 -3.14 -4.57 -17.43
C ASP A 114 -4.15 -4.88 -16.32
N ASP A 115 -5.13 -5.75 -16.61
CA ASP A 115 -6.13 -6.18 -15.64
C ASP A 115 -5.55 -7.31 -14.77
N VAL A 116 -4.69 -6.93 -13.83
CA VAL A 116 -3.89 -7.82 -12.98
C VAL A 116 -4.53 -8.11 -11.62
N VAL A 117 -4.10 -9.21 -11.01
CA VAL A 117 -4.46 -9.62 -9.65
C VAL A 117 -3.19 -9.94 -8.84
N SER A 118 -3.35 -10.24 -7.54
CA SER A 118 -2.20 -10.37 -6.62
C SER A 118 -1.13 -11.37 -7.09
N THR A 119 -1.52 -12.51 -7.67
CA THR A 119 -0.57 -13.55 -8.10
C THR A 119 0.34 -13.11 -9.25
N ASP A 120 -0.08 -12.12 -10.05
CA ASP A 120 0.71 -11.62 -11.19
C ASP A 120 1.97 -10.86 -10.73
N PHE A 121 2.04 -10.52 -9.44
CA PHE A 121 3.17 -9.80 -8.84
C PHE A 121 4.10 -10.71 -8.01
N VAL A 122 3.82 -12.01 -7.92
CA VAL A 122 4.70 -12.94 -7.19
C VAL A 122 6.06 -13.01 -7.87
N GLY A 123 7.13 -12.78 -7.11
CA GLY A 123 8.50 -12.75 -7.62
C GLY A 123 8.90 -11.46 -8.32
N ASP A 124 8.05 -10.44 -8.34
CA ASP A 124 8.45 -9.11 -8.79
C ASP A 124 9.42 -8.46 -7.79
N ASN A 125 10.50 -7.89 -8.30
CA ASN A 125 11.57 -7.32 -7.48
C ASN A 125 11.40 -5.82 -7.20
N ARG A 126 10.39 -5.17 -7.78
CA ARG A 126 10.13 -3.74 -7.60
C ARG A 126 9.49 -3.50 -6.23
N SER A 127 9.81 -2.36 -5.61
CA SER A 127 9.25 -1.99 -4.31
C SER A 127 7.78 -1.57 -4.36
N SER A 128 7.32 -1.04 -5.49
CA SER A 128 5.94 -0.62 -5.69
C SER A 128 5.58 -0.70 -7.16
N ILE A 129 4.34 -1.08 -7.47
CA ILE A 129 3.81 -1.13 -8.83
C ILE A 129 2.47 -0.41 -8.79
N PHE A 130 2.34 0.65 -9.60
CA PHE A 130 1.12 1.43 -9.69
C PHE A 130 0.13 0.78 -10.66
N ASP A 131 -1.06 0.47 -10.16
CA ASP A 131 -2.19 -0.02 -10.95
C ASP A 131 -3.04 1.16 -11.43
N ALA A 132 -2.97 1.43 -12.73
CA ALA A 132 -3.62 2.58 -13.34
C ALA A 132 -5.12 2.40 -13.61
N LYS A 133 -5.66 1.19 -13.49
CA LYS A 133 -7.09 0.91 -13.69
C LYS A 133 -7.83 0.71 -12.38
N ALA A 134 -7.14 0.37 -11.30
CA ALA A 134 -7.74 0.17 -9.99
C ALA A 134 -7.99 1.47 -9.19
N GLY A 135 -7.35 2.59 -9.57
CA GLY A 135 -7.55 3.88 -8.90
C GLY A 135 -8.72 4.70 -9.47
N ILE A 136 -9.11 5.74 -8.73
CA ILE A 136 -10.20 6.66 -9.08
C ILE A 136 -9.90 8.08 -8.58
N ALA A 137 -10.40 9.11 -9.28
CA ALA A 137 -10.29 10.53 -8.90
C ALA A 137 -11.65 11.24 -8.99
#